data_AF-A0A8I1SXQ2-F1
#
_entry.id   AF-A0A8I1SXQ2-F1
#
_cell.length_a   1.000
_cell.length_b   1.000
_cell.length_c   1.000
_cell.angle_alpha   90.00
_cell.angle_beta   90.00
_cell.angle_gamma   90.00
#
_symmetry.space_group_name_H-M   'P 1'
#
loop_
_entity.id
_entity.type
_entity.pdbx_description
1 polymer ?
#
loop_
_entity_poly.entity_id
_entity_poly.type
_entity_poly.pdbx_seq_one_letter_code
_entity_poly.pdbx_strand_id
1 'polypeptide(L)'
;MTVPQAAPCMLQAWQFAEAELRGFLRHQLHDADAADDLLHEVFLKAMRQGGRFCQIDNARAWLFQVARNALVDLQRATRPSDPLPDDLPAIVDDPAPVEALADCLPLALASLSAEDRDAIEQCELGGLSQVEYAELRGLKLPTAKSRIQRARTRLRAALVAHCGVRFDAQTGAVCCHVPRDCSVKPQD
;
A
#
# COMPACT_ATOMS: atom_id res chain seq x y z
N MET A 1 -25.21 9.27 -39.69
CA MET A 1 -24.87 9.15 -38.26
C MET A 1 -24.68 7.68 -37.95
N THR A 2 -23.44 7.23 -37.92
CA THR A 2 -23.07 5.84 -37.62
C THR A 2 -23.22 5.60 -36.12
N VAL A 3 -24.14 4.72 -35.74
CA VAL A 3 -24.20 4.18 -34.38
C VAL A 3 -22.88 3.44 -34.14
N PRO A 4 -22.12 3.76 -33.07
CA PRO A 4 -20.84 3.10 -32.83
C PRO A 4 -21.08 1.61 -32.56
N GLN A 5 -20.30 0.75 -33.24
CA GLN A 5 -20.23 -0.72 -33.07
C GLN A 5 -19.91 -1.19 -31.63
N ALA A 6 -19.80 -0.26 -30.67
CA ALA A 6 -19.59 -0.53 -29.26
C ALA A 6 -20.82 -1.13 -28.56
N ALA A 7 -22.04 -0.77 -28.99
CA ALA A 7 -23.26 -1.25 -28.35
C ALA A 7 -23.47 -2.78 -28.52
N PRO A 8 -23.24 -3.39 -29.70
CA PRO A 8 -23.37 -4.84 -29.88
C PRO A 8 -22.43 -5.69 -29.01
N CYS A 9 -21.15 -5.33 -28.92
CA CYS A 9 -20.16 -6.17 -28.21
C CYS A 9 -20.46 -6.24 -26.70
N MET A 10 -20.85 -5.12 -26.10
CA MET A 10 -21.14 -5.01 -24.68
C MET A 10 -22.45 -5.72 -24.35
N LEU A 11 -23.50 -5.52 -25.16
CA LEU A 11 -24.77 -6.20 -24.99
C LEU A 11 -24.62 -7.73 -25.13
N GLN A 12 -23.79 -8.20 -26.05
CA GLN A 12 -23.48 -9.63 -26.18
C GLN A 12 -22.80 -10.18 -24.93
N ALA A 13 -21.71 -9.54 -24.48
CA ALA A 13 -21.02 -9.95 -23.26
C ALA A 13 -21.94 -9.92 -22.03
N TRP A 14 -22.84 -8.93 -21.96
CA TRP A 14 -23.85 -8.81 -20.93
C TRP A 14 -24.83 -9.98 -20.93
N GLN A 15 -25.41 -10.30 -22.10
CA GLN A 15 -26.35 -11.42 -22.23
C GLN A 15 -25.77 -12.76 -21.74
N PHE A 16 -24.47 -12.99 -21.95
CA PHE A 16 -23.81 -14.21 -21.45
C PHE A 16 -23.51 -14.18 -19.95
N ALA A 17 -23.27 -13.00 -19.36
CA ALA A 17 -22.84 -12.88 -17.97
C ALA A 17 -23.98 -12.55 -17.00
N GLU A 18 -25.10 -11.99 -17.47
CA GLU A 18 -26.16 -11.41 -16.63
C GLU A 18 -26.73 -12.42 -15.62
N ALA A 19 -27.09 -13.63 -16.07
CA ALA A 19 -27.67 -14.64 -15.21
C ALA A 19 -26.70 -15.09 -14.10
N GLU A 20 -25.41 -15.22 -14.43
CA GLU A 20 -24.37 -15.60 -13.48
C GLU A 20 -24.10 -14.47 -12.48
N LEU A 21 -24.04 -13.21 -12.94
CA LEU A 21 -23.86 -12.03 -12.10
C LEU A 21 -25.03 -11.87 -11.14
N ARG A 22 -26.27 -12.02 -11.64
CA ARG A 22 -27.48 -11.95 -10.83
C ARG A 22 -27.48 -13.02 -9.75
N GLY A 23 -27.14 -14.27 -10.11
CA GLY A 23 -27.01 -15.37 -9.14
C GLY A 23 -25.94 -15.10 -8.08
N PHE A 24 -24.78 -14.60 -8.50
CA PHE A 24 -23.70 -14.20 -7.59
C PHE A 24 -24.14 -13.09 -6.62
N LEU A 25 -24.78 -12.03 -7.11
CA LEU A 25 -25.21 -10.90 -6.29
C LEU A 25 -26.32 -11.28 -5.30
N ARG A 26 -27.30 -12.09 -5.74
CA ARG A 26 -28.34 -12.63 -4.85
C ARG A 26 -27.75 -13.49 -3.73
N HIS A 27 -26.73 -14.28 -4.04
CA HIS A 27 -26.03 -15.08 -3.03
C HIS A 27 -25.28 -14.20 -2.01
N GLN A 28 -24.72 -13.07 -2.43
CA GLN A 28 -23.95 -12.18 -1.55
C GLN A 28 -24.82 -11.28 -0.68
N LEU A 29 -25.94 -10.77 -1.22
CA LEU A 29 -26.78 -9.79 -0.53
C LEU A 29 -27.93 -10.42 0.27
N HIS A 30 -28.34 -11.64 -0.07
CA HIS A 30 -29.54 -12.29 0.49
C HIS A 30 -30.83 -11.46 0.36
N ASP A 31 -30.83 -10.45 -0.51
CA ASP A 31 -31.93 -9.56 -0.85
C ASP A 31 -32.02 -9.48 -2.38
N ALA A 32 -33.20 -9.81 -2.92
CA ALA A 32 -33.42 -9.88 -4.35
C ALA A 32 -33.48 -8.50 -5.02
N ASP A 33 -34.07 -7.51 -4.34
CA ASP A 33 -34.25 -6.16 -4.89
C ASP A 33 -32.91 -5.43 -4.89
N ALA A 34 -32.17 -5.49 -3.78
CA ALA A 34 -30.82 -4.92 -3.70
C ALA A 34 -29.85 -5.57 -4.71
N ALA A 35 -29.99 -6.86 -4.98
CA ALA A 35 -29.18 -7.55 -5.99
C ALA A 35 -29.51 -7.10 -7.42
N ASP A 36 -30.79 -6.88 -7.72
CA ASP A 36 -31.23 -6.42 -9.04
C ASP A 36 -30.83 -4.94 -9.28
N ASP A 37 -30.86 -4.10 -8.24
CA ASP A 37 -30.33 -2.72 -8.27
C ASP A 37 -28.82 -2.68 -8.53
N LEU A 38 -28.05 -3.48 -7.80
CA LEU A 38 -26.60 -3.51 -7.98
C LEU A 38 -26.22 -4.08 -9.36
N LEU A 39 -26.98 -5.06 -9.86
CA LEU A 39 -26.82 -5.56 -11.23
C LEU A 39 -27.07 -4.46 -12.26
N HIS A 40 -28.10 -3.63 -12.07
CA HIS A 40 -28.36 -2.48 -12.92
C HIS A 40 -27.21 -1.46 -12.89
N GLU A 41 -26.61 -1.22 -11.72
CA GLU A 41 -25.46 -0.33 -11.60
C GLU A 41 -24.24 -0.85 -12.39
N VAL A 42 -23.96 -2.15 -12.33
CA VAL A 42 -22.90 -2.79 -13.11
C VAL A 42 -23.16 -2.64 -14.62
N PHE A 43 -24.41 -2.81 -15.06
CA PHE A 43 -24.80 -2.58 -16.45
C PHE A 43 -24.50 -1.15 -16.91
N LEU A 44 -24.88 -0.14 -16.11
CA LEU A 44 -24.62 1.26 -16.41
C LEU A 44 -23.12 1.55 -16.47
N LYS A 45 -22.33 0.98 -15.55
CA LYS A 45 -20.86 1.09 -15.56
C LYS A 45 -20.25 0.48 -16.83
N ALA A 46 -20.76 -0.65 -17.29
CA ALA A 46 -20.35 -1.28 -18.55
C ALA A 46 -20.72 -0.41 -19.78
N MET A 47 -21.96 0.08 -19.84
CA MET A 47 -22.43 0.99 -20.89
C MET A 47 -21.58 2.26 -21.01
N ARG A 48 -21.19 2.86 -19.88
CA ARG A 48 -20.36 4.08 -19.84
C ARG A 48 -18.96 3.88 -20.41
N GLN A 49 -18.44 2.65 -20.47
CA GLN A 49 -17.15 2.40 -21.10
C GLN A 49 -17.19 2.61 -22.62
N GLY A 50 -18.37 2.50 -23.24
CA GLY A 50 -18.55 2.68 -24.68
C GLY A 50 -17.61 1.77 -25.47
N GLY A 51 -16.93 2.33 -26.48
CA GLY A 51 -16.03 1.56 -27.35
C GLY A 51 -14.84 0.91 -26.65
N ARG A 52 -14.45 1.38 -25.46
CA ARG A 52 -13.35 0.79 -24.67
C ARG A 52 -13.71 -0.57 -24.09
N PHE A 53 -15.01 -0.86 -23.92
CA PHE A 53 -15.45 -2.16 -23.41
C PHE A 53 -15.03 -3.30 -24.36
N CYS A 54 -15.14 -3.10 -25.67
CA CYS A 54 -14.78 -4.13 -26.65
C CYS A 54 -13.27 -4.43 -26.71
N GLN A 55 -12.43 -3.61 -26.08
CA GLN A 55 -10.97 -3.80 -26.00
C GLN A 55 -10.54 -4.62 -24.78
N ILE A 56 -11.49 -5.02 -23.93
CA ILE A 56 -11.22 -5.81 -22.73
C ILE A 56 -11.07 -7.28 -23.13
N ASP A 57 -9.88 -7.86 -22.89
CA ASP A 57 -9.56 -9.25 -23.24
C ASP A 57 -10.53 -10.27 -22.61
N ASN A 58 -10.96 -10.02 -21.36
CA ASN A 58 -11.93 -10.88 -20.67
C ASN A 58 -13.08 -10.05 -20.08
N ALA A 59 -14.06 -9.74 -20.92
CA ALA A 59 -15.24 -8.95 -20.54
C ALA A 59 -15.99 -9.56 -19.35
N ARG A 60 -16.12 -10.89 -19.28
CA ARG A 60 -16.78 -11.58 -18.16
C ARG A 60 -16.03 -11.34 -16.85
N ALA A 61 -14.72 -11.57 -16.81
CA ALA A 61 -13.91 -11.33 -15.61
C ALA A 61 -14.01 -9.86 -15.15
N TRP A 62 -13.98 -8.92 -16.09
CA TRP A 62 -14.16 -7.50 -15.80
C TRP A 62 -15.53 -7.18 -15.20
N LEU A 63 -16.62 -7.73 -15.75
CA LEU A 63 -17.96 -7.54 -15.19
C LEU A 63 -18.07 -8.04 -13.74
N PHE A 64 -17.49 -9.21 -13.45
CA PHE A 64 -17.43 -9.72 -12.07
C PHE A 64 -16.55 -8.87 -11.16
N GLN A 65 -15.46 -8.28 -11.66
CA GLN A 65 -14.66 -7.33 -10.89
C GLN A 65 -15.45 -6.06 -10.56
N VAL A 66 -16.18 -5.51 -11.52
CA VAL A 66 -17.03 -4.33 -11.31
C VAL A 66 -18.15 -4.63 -10.32
N ALA A 67 -18.78 -5.81 -10.40
CA ALA A 67 -19.81 -6.25 -9.45
C ALA A 67 -19.25 -6.40 -8.03
N ARG A 68 -18.05 -6.97 -7.85
CA ARG A 68 -17.39 -7.04 -6.54
C ARG A 68 -17.08 -5.66 -5.98
N ASN A 69 -16.61 -4.74 -6.80
CA ASN A 69 -16.33 -3.38 -6.36
C ASN A 69 -17.62 -2.68 -5.89
N ALA A 70 -18.71 -2.79 -6.68
CA ALA A 70 -20.01 -2.25 -6.29
C ALA A 70 -20.53 -2.86 -4.98
N LEU A 71 -20.31 -4.16 -4.76
CA LEU A 71 -20.68 -4.83 -3.51
C LEU A 71 -19.89 -4.28 -2.31
N VAL A 72 -18.58 -4.08 -2.47
CA VAL A 72 -17.74 -3.48 -1.43
C VAL A 72 -18.17 -2.04 -1.13
N ASP A 73 -18.50 -1.27 -2.16
CA ASP A 73 -18.98 0.11 -2.00
C ASP A 73 -20.31 0.15 -1.24
N LEU A 74 -21.25 -0.72 -1.60
CA LEU A 74 -22.52 -0.87 -0.88
C LEU A 74 -22.28 -1.28 0.58
N GLN A 75 -21.44 -2.29 0.83
CA GLN A 75 -21.11 -2.73 2.19
C GLN A 75 -20.45 -1.62 3.03
N ARG A 76 -19.61 -0.77 2.42
CA ARG A 76 -19.02 0.40 3.08
C ARG A 76 -20.08 1.45 3.42
N ALA A 77 -21.03 1.70 2.52
CA ALA A 77 -22.10 2.67 2.73
C ALA A 77 -23.14 2.20 3.76
N THR A 78 -23.44 0.91 3.80
CA THR A 78 -24.39 0.30 4.74
C THR A 78 -23.75 -0.05 6.08
N ARG A 79 -22.42 0.03 6.21
CA ARG A 79 -21.75 -0.16 7.49
C ARG A 79 -22.27 0.92 8.45
N PRO A 80 -22.89 0.54 9.58
CA PRO A 80 -23.30 1.52 10.58
C PRO A 80 -22.06 2.30 11.00
N SER A 81 -22.02 3.58 10.65
CA SER A 81 -21.12 4.50 11.34
C SER A 81 -21.84 4.83 12.63
N ASP A 82 -21.49 4.14 13.71
CA ASP A 82 -21.88 4.62 15.03
C ASP A 82 -21.33 6.05 15.17
N PRO A 83 -22.17 7.04 15.53
CA PRO A 83 -21.64 8.34 15.91
C PRO A 83 -20.66 8.11 17.05
N LEU A 84 -19.43 8.56 16.83
CA LEU A 84 -18.34 8.39 17.78
C LEU A 84 -18.78 9.05 19.11
N PRO A 85 -18.92 8.29 20.22
CA PRO A 85 -19.26 8.90 21.50
C PRO A 85 -18.23 9.98 21.85
N ASP A 86 -18.70 11.17 22.24
CA ASP A 86 -17.83 12.29 22.64
C ASP A 86 -16.99 11.95 23.89
N ASP A 87 -17.36 10.90 24.61
CA ASP A 87 -16.75 10.40 25.84
C ASP A 87 -15.92 9.12 25.64
N LEU A 88 -15.59 8.76 24.40
CA LEU A 88 -14.63 7.69 24.16
C LEU A 88 -13.30 8.03 24.86
N PRO A 89 -12.82 7.19 25.79
CA PRO A 89 -11.46 7.34 26.26
C PRO A 89 -10.55 7.21 25.05
N ALA A 90 -9.61 8.15 24.89
CA ALA A 90 -8.59 8.03 23.87
C ALA A 90 -7.98 6.63 24.01
N ILE A 91 -8.14 5.81 22.97
CA ILE A 91 -7.24 4.68 22.79
C ILE A 91 -5.91 5.37 22.53
N VAL A 92 -5.13 5.53 23.59
CA VAL A 92 -3.70 5.71 23.46
C VAL A 92 -3.28 4.40 22.84
N ASP A 93 -3.18 4.36 21.50
CA ASP A 93 -2.42 3.33 20.84
C ASP A 93 -1.10 3.32 21.60
N ASP A 94 -0.84 2.21 22.30
CA ASP A 94 0.49 1.96 22.84
C ASP A 94 1.44 2.23 21.67
N PRO A 95 2.37 3.19 21.77
CA PRO A 95 3.22 3.60 20.66
C PRO A 95 3.62 2.38 19.85
N ALA A 96 3.15 2.28 18.61
CA ALA A 96 3.52 1.15 17.77
C ALA A 96 5.05 1.00 17.87
N PRO A 97 5.63 -0.21 17.90
CA PRO A 97 7.08 -0.43 18.08
C PRO A 97 8.02 0.41 17.17
N VAL A 98 7.44 1.02 16.14
CA VAL A 98 8.00 2.05 15.26
C VAL A 98 8.41 3.33 16.00
N GLU A 99 7.66 3.81 17.00
CA GLU A 99 7.99 5.03 17.77
C GLU A 99 9.21 4.82 18.66
N ALA A 100 9.34 3.65 19.32
CA ALA A 100 10.54 3.32 20.09
C ALA A 100 11.81 3.17 19.22
N LEU A 101 11.66 2.73 17.96
CA LEU A 101 12.78 2.64 17.02
C LEU A 101 13.15 4.01 16.43
N ALA A 102 12.18 4.93 16.31
CA ALA A 102 12.39 6.27 15.80
C ALA A 102 13.42 7.05 16.64
N ASP A 103 13.40 6.89 17.97
CA ASP A 103 14.38 7.51 18.86
C ASP A 103 15.80 6.97 18.69
N CYS A 104 15.93 5.72 18.19
CA CYS A 104 17.24 5.11 18.01
C CYS A 104 17.88 5.38 16.64
N LEU A 105 17.08 5.74 15.64
CA LEU A 105 17.57 6.04 14.30
C LEU A 105 18.60 7.21 14.28
N PRO A 106 18.40 8.34 14.98
CA PRO A 106 19.39 9.41 15.08
C PRO A 106 20.74 8.94 15.64
N LEU A 107 20.74 8.07 16.65
CA LEU A 107 21.95 7.53 17.27
C LEU A 107 22.69 6.59 16.30
N ALA A 108 21.96 5.73 15.61
CA ALA A 108 22.53 4.85 14.60
C ALA A 108 23.15 5.67 13.46
N LEU A 109 22.45 6.68 12.94
CA LEU A 109 22.97 7.59 11.89
C LEU A 109 24.20 8.37 12.35
N ALA A 110 24.25 8.80 13.62
CA ALA A 110 25.40 9.51 14.18
C ALA A 110 26.67 8.65 14.25
N SER A 111 26.55 7.31 14.31
CA SER A 111 27.69 6.39 14.30
C SER A 111 28.26 6.12 12.89
N LEU A 112 27.56 6.54 11.83
CA LEU A 112 28.00 6.35 10.45
C LEU A 112 29.07 7.40 10.08
N SER A 113 29.88 7.08 9.07
CA SER A 113 30.74 8.09 8.45
C SER A 113 29.89 9.19 7.81
N ALA A 114 30.43 10.41 7.71
CA ALA A 114 29.69 11.54 7.12
C ALA A 114 29.18 11.22 5.69
N GLU A 115 29.97 10.50 4.90
CA GLU A 115 29.57 10.09 3.54
C GLU A 115 28.45 9.05 3.52
N ASP A 116 28.45 8.10 4.47
CA ASP A 116 27.41 7.07 4.53
C ASP A 116 26.11 7.65 5.09
N ARG A 117 26.20 8.50 6.12
CA ARG A 117 25.05 9.19 6.69
C ARG A 117 24.36 10.05 5.64
N ASP A 118 25.13 10.85 4.90
CA ASP A 118 24.62 11.65 3.79
C ASP A 118 23.89 10.81 2.74
N ALA A 119 24.47 9.67 2.34
CA ALA A 119 23.84 8.78 1.37
C ALA A 119 22.48 8.25 1.84
N ILE A 120 22.36 7.87 3.12
CA ILE A 120 21.10 7.40 3.70
C ILE A 120 20.08 8.53 3.84
N GLU A 121 20.49 9.67 4.39
CA GLU A 121 19.62 10.83 4.60
C GLU A 121 19.03 11.32 3.28
N GLN A 122 19.83 11.37 2.21
CA GLN A 122 19.36 11.87 0.92
C GLN A 122 18.51 10.84 0.16
N CYS A 123 18.91 9.58 0.14
CA CYS A 123 18.23 8.56 -0.67
C CYS A 123 17.06 7.90 0.05
N GLU A 124 17.24 7.45 1.29
CA GLU A 124 16.23 6.66 2.01
C GLU A 124 15.24 7.57 2.75
N LEU A 125 15.72 8.65 3.38
CA LEU A 125 14.86 9.59 4.12
C LEU A 125 14.36 10.74 3.23
N GLY A 126 15.23 11.27 2.38
CA GLY A 126 14.94 12.35 1.45
C GLY A 126 14.32 11.93 0.12
N GLY A 127 14.30 10.62 -0.17
CA GLY A 127 13.64 10.05 -1.34
C GLY A 127 14.33 10.30 -2.68
N LEU A 128 15.57 10.80 -2.70
CA LEU A 128 16.33 10.96 -3.95
C LEU A 128 16.64 9.61 -4.58
N SER A 129 16.52 9.52 -5.89
CA SER A 129 17.02 8.36 -6.63
C SER A 129 18.55 8.30 -6.57
N GLN A 130 19.10 7.10 -6.76
CA GLN A 130 20.55 6.89 -6.79
C GLN A 130 21.25 7.68 -7.91
N VAL A 131 20.52 8.03 -8.97
CA VAL A 131 21.00 8.85 -10.09
C VAL A 131 21.07 10.31 -9.66
N GLU A 132 19.99 10.86 -9.10
CA GLU A 132 19.95 12.23 -8.59
C GLU A 132 20.97 12.44 -7.47
N TYR A 133 21.16 11.47 -6.58
CA TYR A 133 22.19 11.54 -5.55
C TYR A 133 23.61 11.56 -6.14
N ALA A 134 23.85 10.77 -7.21
CA ALA A 134 25.14 10.78 -7.90
C ALA A 134 25.43 12.15 -8.53
N GLU A 135 24.44 12.76 -9.18
CA GLU A 135 24.53 14.10 -9.76
C GLU A 135 24.75 15.17 -8.69
N LEU A 136 23.95 15.16 -7.62
CA LEU A 136 24.05 16.09 -6.50
C LEU A 136 25.43 16.09 -5.84
N ARG A 137 26.08 14.93 -5.75
CA ARG A 137 27.40 14.76 -5.13
C ARG A 137 28.56 14.72 -6.12
N GLY A 138 28.31 14.92 -7.42
CA GLY A 138 29.34 14.88 -8.46
C GLY A 138 30.04 13.51 -8.59
N LEU A 139 29.34 12.42 -8.31
CA LEU A 139 29.84 11.06 -8.34
C LEU A 139 29.44 10.35 -9.62
N LYS A 140 30.21 9.32 -10.00
CA LYS A 140 29.75 8.35 -10.99
C LYS A 140 28.66 7.46 -10.38
N LEU A 141 27.62 7.12 -11.14
CA LEU A 141 26.52 6.28 -10.69
C LEU A 141 26.98 4.96 -10.02
N PRO A 142 27.96 4.20 -10.54
CA PRO A 142 28.45 2.99 -9.86
C PRO A 142 29.03 3.27 -8.47
N THR A 143 29.71 4.42 -8.29
CA THR A 143 30.27 4.85 -7.02
C THR A 143 29.16 5.18 -6.01
N ALA A 144 28.13 5.92 -6.44
CA ALA A 144 26.95 6.22 -5.63
C ALA A 144 26.24 4.94 -5.18
N LYS A 145 25.99 4.00 -6.11
CA LYS A 145 25.39 2.69 -5.82
C LYS A 145 26.18 1.91 -4.78
N SER A 146 27.50 1.81 -4.96
CA SER A 146 28.38 1.10 -4.02
C SER A 146 28.43 1.79 -2.65
N ARG A 147 28.40 3.13 -2.61
CA ARG A 147 28.33 3.89 -1.35
C ARG A 147 27.02 3.63 -0.61
N ILE A 148 25.86 3.78 -1.26
CA ILE A 148 24.55 3.55 -0.66
C ILE A 148 24.43 2.12 -0.13
N GLN A 149 24.89 1.12 -0.90
CA GLN A 149 24.84 -0.27 -0.44
C GLN A 149 25.71 -0.50 0.81
N ARG A 150 26.91 0.07 0.86
CA ARG A 150 27.77 -0.02 2.06
C ARG A 150 27.17 0.73 3.25
N ALA A 151 26.58 1.89 3.01
CA ALA A 151 25.89 2.68 4.03
C ALA A 151 24.71 1.90 4.64
N ARG A 152 23.90 1.21 3.83
CA ARG A 152 22.81 0.34 4.29
C ARG A 152 23.31 -0.78 5.20
N THR A 153 24.38 -1.47 4.80
CA THR A 153 24.99 -2.53 5.61
C THR A 153 25.51 -2.00 6.95
N ARG A 154 26.14 -0.82 6.94
CA ARG A 154 26.67 -0.16 8.15
C ARG A 154 25.54 0.31 9.07
N LEU A 155 24.50 0.91 8.52
CA LEU A 155 23.30 1.30 9.28
C LEU A 155 22.64 0.09 9.93
N ARG A 156 22.50 -1.02 9.20
CA ARG A 156 21.97 -2.27 9.77
C ARG A 156 22.82 -2.73 10.97
N ALA A 157 24.14 -2.74 10.85
CA ALA A 157 25.03 -3.10 11.94
C ALA A 157 24.91 -2.15 13.14
N ALA A 158 24.80 -0.84 12.90
CA ALA A 158 24.59 0.17 13.93
C ALA A 158 23.27 -0.03 14.68
N LEU A 159 22.18 -0.33 13.97
CA LEU A 159 20.88 -0.64 14.57
C LEU A 159 20.94 -1.91 15.45
N VAL A 160 21.71 -2.93 15.07
CA VAL A 160 21.94 -4.10 15.95
C VAL A 160 22.75 -3.71 17.18
N ALA A 161 23.85 -2.98 16.99
CA ALA A 161 24.82 -2.68 18.04
C ALA A 161 24.31 -1.69 19.10
N HIS A 162 23.62 -0.64 18.66
CA HIS A 162 23.17 0.47 19.51
C HIS A 162 21.72 0.32 19.95
N CYS A 163 20.87 -0.23 19.09
CA CYS A 163 19.44 -0.33 19.33
C CYS A 163 19.01 -1.77 19.71
N GLY A 164 19.89 -2.78 19.65
CA GLY A 164 19.47 -4.15 19.98
C GLY A 164 18.40 -4.72 19.04
N VAL A 165 18.29 -4.17 17.82
CA VAL A 165 17.38 -4.66 16.79
C VAL A 165 17.82 -6.05 16.36
N ARG A 166 16.88 -7.00 16.33
CA ARG A 166 17.08 -8.33 15.77
C ARG A 166 16.31 -8.44 14.47
N PHE A 167 16.96 -9.03 13.47
CA PHE A 167 16.37 -9.28 12.18
C PHE A 167 16.11 -10.76 11.96
N ASP A 168 15.06 -11.05 11.23
CA ASP A 168 14.71 -12.38 10.78
C ASP A 168 15.75 -12.88 9.78
N ALA A 169 16.23 -14.11 9.96
CA ALA A 169 17.26 -14.69 9.11
C ALA A 169 16.76 -15.09 7.72
N GLN A 170 15.46 -15.29 7.54
CA GLN A 170 14.84 -15.76 6.29
C GLN A 170 14.28 -14.60 5.45
N THR A 171 13.68 -13.60 6.10
CA THR A 171 13.00 -12.47 5.45
C THR A 171 13.80 -11.18 5.52
N GLY A 172 14.76 -11.06 6.44
CA GLY A 172 15.53 -9.83 6.68
C GLY A 172 14.76 -8.71 7.40
N ALA A 173 13.48 -8.93 7.69
CA ALA A 173 12.60 -8.03 8.43
C ALA A 173 13.00 -7.91 9.91
N VAL A 174 12.55 -6.87 10.61
CA VAL A 174 12.78 -6.72 12.05
C VAL A 174 11.90 -7.71 12.81
N CYS A 175 12.51 -8.63 13.58
CA CYS A 175 11.80 -9.60 14.44
C CYS A 175 11.41 -9.00 15.79
N CYS A 176 12.35 -8.27 16.41
CA CYS A 176 12.15 -7.63 17.71
C CYS A 176 13.21 -6.55 17.95
N HIS A 177 12.91 -5.63 18.85
CA HIS A 177 13.78 -4.54 19.26
C HIS A 177 13.62 -4.35 20.77
N VAL A 178 14.73 -4.26 21.49
CA VAL A 178 14.75 -3.87 22.91
C VAL A 178 15.50 -2.56 22.99
N PRO A 179 14.84 -1.41 23.19
CA PRO A 179 15.53 -0.15 23.30
C PRO A 179 16.55 -0.25 24.44
N ARG A 180 17.82 0.04 24.16
CA ARG A 180 18.75 0.35 25.24
C ARG A 180 18.33 1.69 25.78
N ASP A 181 18.18 1.78 27.09
CA ASP A 181 17.85 3.03 27.77
C ASP A 181 18.97 4.04 27.50
N CYS A 182 18.80 4.88 26.48
CA CYS A 182 19.81 5.84 26.03
C CYS A 182 19.93 7.03 27.00
N SER A 183 19.11 7.06 28.05
CA SER A 183 19.13 8.03 29.13
C SER A 183 20.21 7.73 30.20
N VAL A 184 20.77 6.52 30.22
CA VAL A 184 21.80 6.13 31.20
C VAL A 184 23.19 6.46 30.65
N LYS A 185 23.74 7.60 31.11
CA LYS A 185 25.17 7.91 30.90
C LYS A 185 26.04 6.78 31.48
N PRO A 186 27.18 6.45 30.82
CA PRO A 186 28.12 5.50 31.38
C PRO A 186 28.61 6.03 32.74
N GLN A 187 28.45 5.24 33.78
CA GLN A 187 29.10 5.45 35.07
C GLN A 187 30.51 4.85 34.99
N ASP A 188 31.47 5.61 35.52
CA ASP A 188 32.93 5.38 35.49
C ASP A 188 33.37 3.97 35.97
#